data_AF-A0AAV8DIK0-F1
#
_entry.id   AF-A0AAV8DIK0-F1
#
_cell.length_a   1.000
_cell.length_b   1.000
_cell.length_c   1.000
_cell.angle_alpha   90.00
_cell.angle_beta   90.00
_cell.angle_gamma   90.00
#
_symmetry.space_group_name_H-M   'P 1'
#
loop_
_entity.id
_entity.type
_entity.pdbx_description
1 polymer ?
#
loop_
_entity_poly.entity_id
_entity_poly.type
_entity_poly.pdbx_seq_one_letter_code
_entity_poly.pdbx_strand_id
1 'polypeptide(L)'
;MDFWDRLCRLLRVRKITVMDISNKQCRLLHAIIHGHPWYGKWGYEFGTGSFGLTIEAYREALKSLSTEPLSLIFSNSRSPRSQLQNIIAFYQFLSDKPLVTVRDLLCFICSLLGCQTQKSKALSIVQEQALVEPCTWSAEDIRSSFDKILKVLRAANAQQWVSWQNLKGATSRSVGSIELLKYCLKHLNGKTTEDGKVVAMRRNKETGSVEYSLRLEAAVKDYHGSQVALTYKPSKVHILNDLKYLYNALLNPQTMHGYNPMTRLDSARLSATKLLNSKHLIKHYDKADDFSISNSFLIQITCNIEPVDHYKDSICPPEILILPVTATVSDLKVEAAKAFQEIYLIYQNFEADQLLDCKVASETTQVKLLFGSRGNALINGRCYGGKRKLGIYRMERGVEKWMVDCVCGAKDDDGERMLACDVCSVWQHTRCSNIKDAQDVPIKFVCRMCNIA
;
A
#
# COMPACT_ATOMS: atom_id res chain seq x y z
N MET A 1 14.74 10.68 -7.53
CA MET A 1 13.59 11.46 -7.02
C MET A 1 14.02 12.81 -6.46
N ASP A 2 15.17 12.90 -5.79
CA ASP A 2 15.66 14.19 -5.25
C ASP A 2 15.80 15.32 -6.30
N PHE A 3 16.26 15.02 -7.53
CA PHE A 3 16.26 16.00 -8.63
C PHE A 3 14.85 16.54 -8.94
N TRP A 4 13.86 15.66 -9.10
CA TRP A 4 12.48 16.04 -9.39
C TRP A 4 11.87 16.85 -8.24
N ASP A 5 12.18 16.49 -7.00
CA ASP A 5 11.71 17.22 -5.83
C ASP A 5 12.31 18.63 -5.78
N ARG A 6 13.60 18.79 -6.09
CA ARG A 6 14.24 20.11 -6.21
C ARG A 6 13.63 20.94 -7.32
N LEU A 7 13.41 20.35 -8.50
CA LEU A 7 12.78 21.03 -9.62
C LEU A 7 11.34 21.46 -9.29
N CYS A 8 10.54 20.57 -8.70
CA CYS A 8 9.16 20.89 -8.29
C CYS A 8 9.12 22.02 -7.26
N ARG A 9 10.07 22.05 -6.31
CA ARG A 9 10.21 23.16 -5.36
C ARG A 9 10.60 24.47 -6.04
N LEU A 10 11.58 24.44 -6.96
CA LEU A 10 12.01 25.61 -7.72
C LEU A 10 10.86 26.20 -8.56
N LEU A 11 10.07 25.34 -9.18
CA LEU A 11 8.88 25.71 -9.97
C LEU A 11 7.65 26.02 -9.10
N ARG A 12 7.73 25.88 -7.77
CA ARG A 12 6.61 26.05 -6.82
C ARG A 12 5.37 25.23 -7.21
N VAL A 13 5.60 24.01 -7.69
CA VAL A 13 4.54 23.05 -8.00
C VAL A 13 3.73 22.79 -6.74
N ARG A 14 2.39 22.87 -6.82
CA ARG A 14 1.49 22.58 -5.69
C ARG A 14 1.30 21.07 -5.50
N LYS A 15 1.03 20.38 -6.59
CA LYS A 15 0.74 18.95 -6.63
C LYS A 15 1.31 18.35 -7.91
N ILE A 16 1.77 17.11 -7.84
CA ILE A 16 2.17 16.35 -9.02
C ILE A 16 1.54 14.97 -8.95
N THR A 17 1.02 14.48 -10.07
CA THR A 17 0.44 13.15 -10.18
C THR A 17 1.42 12.20 -10.87
N VAL A 18 1.34 10.92 -10.51
CA VAL A 18 2.02 9.83 -11.21
C VAL A 18 1.09 8.64 -11.30
N MET A 19 1.05 8.01 -12.47
CA MET A 19 0.32 6.76 -12.66
C MET A 19 1.25 5.58 -12.39
N ASP A 20 0.83 4.71 -11.48
CA ASP A 20 1.55 3.48 -11.16
C ASP A 20 1.35 2.41 -12.24
N ILE A 21 2.30 2.38 -13.19
CA ILE A 21 2.39 1.36 -14.25
C ILE A 21 3.04 0.04 -13.81
N SER A 22 3.37 -0.11 -12.51
CA SER A 22 3.98 -1.35 -12.03
C SER A 22 3.05 -2.56 -12.17
N ASN A 23 3.64 -3.76 -12.21
CA ASN A 23 2.87 -5.00 -12.26
C ASN A 23 1.89 -5.05 -11.07
N LYS A 24 0.61 -5.35 -11.37
CA LYS A 24 -0.50 -5.50 -10.41
C LYS A 24 -0.11 -6.28 -9.15
N GLN A 25 0.75 -7.29 -9.29
CA GLN A 25 1.20 -8.13 -8.16
C GLN A 25 2.01 -7.37 -7.12
N CYS A 26 2.91 -6.50 -7.58
CA CYS A 26 3.78 -5.72 -6.70
C CYS A 26 3.00 -4.64 -5.94
N ARG A 27 1.93 -4.09 -6.55
CA ARG A 27 1.10 -3.03 -5.96
C ARG A 27 0.42 -3.49 -4.67
N LEU A 28 -0.36 -4.57 -4.76
CA LEU A 28 -1.07 -5.12 -3.60
C LEU A 28 -0.10 -5.55 -2.50
N LEU A 29 0.94 -6.30 -2.88
CA LEU A 29 1.91 -6.82 -1.92
C LEU A 29 2.61 -5.69 -1.16
N HIS A 30 3.09 -4.68 -1.87
CA HIS A 30 3.75 -3.53 -1.25
C HIS A 30 2.79 -2.72 -0.37
N ALA A 31 1.57 -2.46 -0.86
CA ALA A 31 0.56 -1.73 -0.11
C ALA A 31 0.26 -2.42 1.23
N ILE A 32 0.04 -3.73 1.23
CA ILE A 32 -0.28 -4.48 2.45
C ILE A 32 0.88 -4.52 3.44
N ILE A 33 2.11 -4.73 2.96
CA ILE A 33 3.30 -4.80 3.84
C ILE A 33 3.59 -3.43 4.46
N HIS A 34 3.69 -2.39 3.63
CA HIS A 34 4.17 -1.08 4.05
C HIS A 34 3.05 -0.14 4.52
N GLY A 35 1.80 -0.44 4.20
CA GLY A 35 0.66 0.43 4.50
C GLY A 35 0.52 1.61 3.53
N HIS A 36 1.28 1.65 2.45
CA HIS A 36 1.24 2.72 1.46
C HIS A 36 1.64 2.21 0.06
N PRO A 37 1.27 2.94 -1.02
CA PRO A 37 1.66 2.60 -2.38
C PRO A 37 3.18 2.54 -2.55
N TRP A 38 3.66 1.89 -3.63
CA TRP A 38 5.09 1.80 -3.93
C TRP A 38 5.77 3.18 -3.92
N TYR A 39 5.13 4.17 -4.55
CA TYR A 39 5.65 5.53 -4.63
C TYR A 39 5.57 6.31 -3.31
N GLY A 40 4.92 5.76 -2.28
CA GLY A 40 4.83 6.38 -0.95
C GLY A 40 6.18 6.62 -0.29
N LYS A 41 7.22 5.85 -0.66
CA LYS A 41 8.60 6.10 -0.23
C LYS A 41 9.15 7.47 -0.65
N TRP A 42 8.52 8.12 -1.62
CA TRP A 42 8.87 9.45 -2.11
C TRP A 42 7.79 10.50 -1.84
N GLY A 43 6.87 10.22 -0.91
CA GLY A 43 5.81 11.14 -0.51
C GLY A 43 4.58 11.15 -1.43
N TYR A 44 4.43 10.17 -2.30
CA TYR A 44 3.21 10.00 -3.09
C TYR A 44 2.15 9.24 -2.32
N GLU A 45 0.98 9.83 -2.22
CA GLU A 45 -0.19 9.25 -1.59
C GLU A 45 -1.21 8.82 -2.65
N PHE A 46 -2.28 8.16 -2.22
CA PHE A 46 -3.43 7.94 -3.09
C PHE A 46 -4.00 9.28 -3.56
N GLY A 47 -4.10 9.45 -4.87
CA GLY A 47 -4.72 10.63 -5.48
C GLY A 47 -6.18 10.36 -5.79
N THR A 48 -6.49 10.25 -7.08
CA THR A 48 -7.79 9.77 -7.55
C THR A 48 -7.68 8.28 -7.88
N GLY A 49 -8.67 7.49 -7.50
CA GLY A 49 -8.70 6.08 -7.89
C GLY A 49 -9.58 5.86 -9.11
N SER A 50 -9.24 4.85 -9.91
CA SER A 50 -10.10 4.43 -11.00
C SER A 50 -11.43 3.87 -10.48
N PHE A 51 -12.49 4.00 -11.26
CA PHE A 51 -13.85 3.54 -10.96
C PHE A 51 -14.47 4.26 -9.75
N GLY A 52 -14.32 5.58 -9.66
CA GLY A 52 -14.93 6.42 -8.62
C GLY A 52 -14.44 6.13 -7.19
N LEU A 53 -13.24 5.56 -7.07
CA LEU A 53 -12.71 5.14 -5.77
C LEU A 53 -12.25 6.34 -4.94
N THR A 54 -12.71 6.43 -3.68
CA THR A 54 -12.32 7.49 -2.74
C THR A 54 -11.13 7.11 -1.87
N ILE A 55 -10.51 8.10 -1.23
CA ILE A 55 -9.39 7.90 -0.29
C ILE A 55 -9.83 7.07 0.93
N GLU A 56 -11.05 7.27 1.44
CA GLU A 56 -11.61 6.50 2.54
C GLU A 56 -11.80 5.04 2.13
N ALA A 57 -12.34 4.80 0.93
CA ALA A 57 -12.53 3.45 0.41
C ALA A 57 -11.18 2.73 0.18
N TYR A 58 -10.13 3.46 -0.23
CA TYR A 58 -8.77 2.93 -0.31
C TYR A 58 -8.21 2.55 1.06
N ARG A 59 -8.31 3.45 2.05
CA ARG A 59 -7.81 3.21 3.42
C ARG A 59 -8.51 2.04 4.10
N GLU A 60 -9.84 1.97 3.98
CA GLU A 60 -10.62 0.85 4.53
C GLU A 60 -10.30 -0.47 3.83
N ALA A 61 -10.13 -0.48 2.50
CA ALA A 61 -9.70 -1.67 1.77
C ALA A 61 -8.32 -2.16 2.23
N LEU A 62 -7.38 -1.23 2.43
CA LEU A 62 -6.05 -1.53 2.94
C LEU A 62 -6.10 -2.12 4.35
N LYS A 63 -6.85 -1.48 5.24
CA LYS A 63 -7.02 -1.92 6.63
C LYS A 63 -7.68 -3.28 6.70
N SER A 64 -8.79 -3.48 5.99
CA SER A 64 -9.52 -4.75 5.97
C SER A 64 -8.62 -5.89 5.50
N LEU A 65 -7.98 -5.76 4.33
CA LEU A 65 -7.17 -6.84 3.76
C LEU A 65 -5.87 -7.09 4.55
N SER A 66 -5.27 -6.06 5.13
CA SER A 66 -4.05 -6.22 5.95
C SER A 66 -4.32 -6.88 7.30
N THR A 67 -5.49 -6.60 7.90
CA THR A 67 -5.86 -7.12 9.23
C THR A 67 -6.67 -8.42 9.17
N GLU A 68 -6.95 -8.95 7.97
CA GLU A 68 -7.65 -10.23 7.82
C GLU A 68 -6.90 -11.35 8.58
N PRO A 69 -7.56 -12.04 9.52
CA PRO A 69 -6.92 -13.02 10.37
C PRO A 69 -6.69 -14.34 9.63
N LEU A 70 -5.47 -14.87 9.73
CA LEU A 70 -5.08 -16.14 9.10
C LEU A 70 -5.88 -17.33 9.64
N SER A 71 -6.46 -17.23 10.85
CA SER A 71 -7.27 -18.27 11.47
C SER A 71 -8.49 -18.67 10.63
N LEU A 72 -9.03 -17.75 9.82
CA LEU A 72 -10.17 -18.03 8.93
C LEU A 72 -9.82 -19.05 7.84
N ILE A 73 -8.54 -19.13 7.47
CA ILE A 73 -8.06 -20.10 6.48
C ILE A 73 -8.05 -21.52 7.07
N PHE A 74 -8.04 -21.65 8.40
CA PHE A 74 -8.00 -22.94 9.11
C PHE A 74 -9.39 -23.43 9.55
N SER A 75 -10.48 -22.72 9.21
CA SER A 75 -11.82 -23.02 9.74
C SER A 75 -12.41 -24.36 9.25
N ASN A 76 -11.94 -24.91 8.14
CA ASN A 76 -12.35 -26.24 7.66
C ASN A 76 -11.40 -27.33 8.20
N SER A 77 -11.59 -27.73 9.46
CA SER A 77 -10.70 -28.64 10.20
C SER A 77 -10.87 -30.13 9.88
N ARG A 78 -11.86 -30.51 9.07
CA ARG A 78 -12.20 -31.94 8.80
C ARG A 78 -11.41 -32.57 7.65
N SER A 79 -10.69 -31.79 6.84
CA SER A 79 -9.88 -32.27 5.72
C SER A 79 -8.38 -32.18 6.03
N PRO A 80 -7.53 -33.00 5.37
CA PRO A 80 -6.08 -32.83 5.43
C PRO A 80 -5.69 -31.40 5.05
N ARG A 81 -4.62 -30.89 5.67
CA ARG A 81 -4.22 -29.48 5.48
C ARG A 81 -3.94 -29.20 4.01
N SER A 82 -4.52 -28.10 3.52
CA SER A 82 -4.21 -27.61 2.18
C SER A 82 -2.76 -27.13 2.09
N GLN A 83 -2.21 -27.06 0.88
CA GLN A 83 -0.87 -26.49 0.64
C GLN A 83 -0.74 -25.08 1.25
N LEU A 84 -1.78 -24.25 1.14
CA LEU A 84 -1.85 -22.92 1.75
C LEU A 84 -1.69 -22.99 3.27
N GLN A 85 -2.47 -23.83 3.94
CA GLN A 85 -2.40 -24.02 5.39
C GLN A 85 -1.02 -24.53 5.82
N ASN A 86 -0.38 -25.41 5.03
CA ASN A 86 0.97 -25.90 5.30
C ASN A 86 2.03 -24.81 5.14
N ILE A 87 1.93 -23.95 4.13
CA ILE A 87 2.82 -22.79 3.97
C ILE A 87 2.68 -21.82 5.15
N ILE A 88 1.45 -21.48 5.53
CA ILE A 88 1.20 -20.56 6.64
C ILE A 88 1.73 -21.14 7.95
N ALA A 89 1.41 -22.41 8.25
CA ALA A 89 1.89 -23.09 9.44
C ALA A 89 3.42 -23.18 9.50
N PHE A 90 4.07 -23.34 8.34
CA PHE A 90 5.52 -23.36 8.24
C PHE A 90 6.14 -22.01 8.63
N TYR A 91 5.65 -20.89 8.09
CA TYR A 91 6.17 -19.57 8.46
C TYR A 91 5.80 -19.16 9.89
N GLN A 92 4.63 -19.58 10.39
CA GLN A 92 4.26 -19.43 11.81
C GLN A 92 5.19 -20.21 12.74
N PHE A 93 5.66 -21.39 12.32
CA PHE A 93 6.65 -22.16 13.08
C PHE A 93 8.02 -21.49 13.09
N LEU A 94 8.43 -20.85 11.99
CA LEU A 94 9.71 -20.16 11.89
C LEU A 94 9.75 -18.82 12.64
N SER A 95 8.62 -18.12 12.77
CA SER A 95 8.57 -16.82 13.43
C SER A 95 8.71 -16.93 14.96
N ASP A 96 9.41 -16.00 15.59
CA ASP A 96 9.42 -15.83 17.06
C ASP A 96 8.16 -15.11 17.52
N LYS A 97 7.63 -14.21 16.68
CA LYS A 97 6.42 -13.45 16.96
C LYS A 97 5.18 -14.15 16.39
N PRO A 98 4.01 -14.06 17.05
CA PRO A 98 2.79 -14.64 16.51
C PRO A 98 2.40 -13.95 15.20
N LEU A 99 2.31 -14.72 14.11
CA LEU A 99 1.80 -14.24 12.82
C LEU A 99 0.30 -14.48 12.79
N VAL A 100 -0.48 -13.42 13.05
CA VAL A 100 -1.94 -13.49 13.22
C VAL A 100 -2.66 -13.05 11.96
N THR A 101 -2.18 -11.99 11.30
CA THR A 101 -2.83 -11.37 10.14
C THR A 101 -2.09 -11.67 8.84
N VAL A 102 -2.77 -11.44 7.71
CA VAL A 102 -2.15 -11.49 6.36
C VAL A 102 -0.92 -10.58 6.30
N ARG A 103 -0.98 -9.37 6.88
CA ARG A 103 0.16 -8.45 6.92
C ARG A 103 1.34 -9.03 7.70
N ASP A 104 1.10 -9.61 8.88
CA ASP A 104 2.18 -10.17 9.72
C ASP A 104 2.97 -11.24 8.95
N LEU A 105 2.24 -12.15 8.29
CA LEU A 105 2.83 -13.21 7.49
C LEU A 105 3.68 -12.67 6.34
N LEU A 106 3.14 -11.73 5.57
CA LEU A 106 3.83 -11.17 4.41
C LEU A 106 5.05 -10.32 4.84
N CYS A 107 4.94 -9.54 5.91
CA CYS A 107 6.05 -8.80 6.50
C CYS A 107 7.18 -9.73 6.95
N PHE A 108 6.85 -10.83 7.63
CA PHE A 108 7.84 -11.82 8.07
C PHE A 108 8.54 -12.50 6.89
N ILE A 109 7.80 -12.91 5.86
CA ILE A 109 8.37 -13.53 4.66
C ILE A 109 9.29 -12.55 3.93
N CYS A 110 8.89 -11.28 3.81
CA CYS A 110 9.71 -10.25 3.18
C CYS A 110 10.95 -9.89 4.01
N SER A 111 10.90 -9.95 5.34
CA SER A 111 12.09 -9.74 6.18
C SER A 111 13.11 -10.88 6.01
N LEU A 112 12.65 -12.13 5.84
CA LEU A 112 13.52 -13.25 5.51
C LEU A 112 14.24 -13.04 4.16
N LEU A 113 13.56 -12.46 3.16
CA LEU A 113 14.18 -12.09 1.88
C LEU A 113 15.20 -10.95 2.04
N GLY A 114 14.87 -9.91 2.81
CA GLY A 114 15.73 -8.75 3.05
C GLY A 114 17.03 -9.09 3.80
N CYS A 115 16.94 -9.98 4.81
CA CYS A 115 18.09 -10.49 5.55
C CYS A 115 19.04 -11.35 4.69
N GLN A 116 18.58 -11.93 3.58
CA GLN A 116 19.45 -12.67 2.66
C GLN A 116 20.19 -11.75 1.67
N THR A 117 19.62 -10.60 1.29
CA THR A 117 20.29 -9.63 0.41
C THR A 117 21.38 -8.81 1.10
N GLN A 118 21.31 -8.61 2.42
CA GLN A 118 22.33 -7.84 3.17
C GLN A 118 23.59 -8.66 3.52
N LYS A 119 23.51 -10.00 3.55
CA LYS A 119 24.66 -10.86 3.87
C LYS A 119 25.76 -10.85 2.80
N SER A 120 25.50 -10.36 1.59
CA SER A 120 26.56 -10.18 0.57
C SER A 120 27.40 -8.91 0.74
N LYS A 121 27.11 -8.04 1.73
CA LYS A 121 27.88 -6.79 1.93
C LYS A 121 28.35 -6.50 3.36
N ALA A 122 28.10 -7.37 4.33
CA ALA A 122 28.52 -7.14 5.71
C ALA A 122 29.34 -8.32 6.27
N LEU A 123 30.61 -8.35 5.92
CA LEU A 123 31.68 -9.01 6.67
C LEU A 123 32.36 -7.92 7.51
N SER A 124 31.74 -7.53 8.64
CA SER A 124 32.45 -6.87 9.74
C SER A 124 31.55 -6.74 10.96
N ILE A 125 31.92 -7.51 12.00
CA ILE A 125 31.85 -7.14 13.41
C ILE A 125 30.49 -6.64 13.91
N VAL A 126 29.64 -7.56 14.36
CA VAL A 126 28.79 -7.33 15.54
C VAL A 126 28.76 -8.64 16.33
N GLN A 127 29.38 -8.62 17.52
CA GLN A 127 29.20 -9.62 18.56
C GLN A 127 27.70 -9.81 18.81
N GLU A 128 27.25 -11.06 18.75
CA GLU A 128 25.94 -11.49 19.23
C GLU A 128 25.77 -11.09 20.70
N GLN A 129 25.18 -9.93 20.96
CA GLN A 129 24.32 -9.76 22.12
C GLN A 129 22.93 -10.23 21.70
N ALA A 130 22.68 -11.52 21.90
CA ALA A 130 21.36 -12.08 21.87
C ALA A 130 20.47 -11.27 22.81
N LEU A 131 19.43 -10.64 22.25
CA LEU A 131 18.27 -10.23 23.03
C LEU A 131 17.61 -11.52 23.52
N VAL A 132 18.05 -11.96 24.70
CA VAL A 132 17.45 -13.03 25.47
C VAL A 132 16.03 -12.55 25.82
N GLU A 133 15.03 -13.05 25.10
CA GLU A 133 13.69 -13.16 25.69
C GLU A 133 13.86 -13.89 27.03
N PRO A 134 13.23 -13.44 28.13
CA PRO A 134 13.43 -14.02 29.43
C PRO A 134 13.06 -15.50 29.36
N CYS A 135 14.07 -16.37 29.40
CA CYS A 135 13.89 -17.79 29.25
C CYS A 135 13.14 -18.28 30.50
N THR A 136 11.88 -18.63 30.34
CA THR A 136 11.02 -19.18 31.39
C THR A 136 11.45 -20.56 31.86
N TRP A 137 12.40 -21.20 31.17
CA TRP A 137 12.85 -22.56 31.40
C TRP A 137 14.35 -22.60 31.72
N SER A 138 14.75 -23.52 32.60
CA SER A 138 16.16 -23.69 32.92
C SER A 138 16.93 -24.29 31.73
N ALA A 139 18.24 -24.06 31.67
CA ALA A 139 19.11 -24.68 30.66
C ALA A 139 19.04 -26.22 30.71
N GLU A 140 18.75 -26.77 31.89
CA GLU A 140 18.61 -28.20 32.16
C GLU A 140 17.30 -28.76 31.56
N ASP A 141 16.20 -28.01 31.66
CA ASP A 141 14.91 -28.37 31.04
C ASP A 141 15.00 -28.40 29.52
N ILE A 142 15.72 -27.44 28.94
CA ILE A 142 15.98 -27.35 27.50
C ILE A 142 16.83 -28.56 27.06
N ARG A 143 17.94 -28.83 27.75
CA ARG A 143 18.84 -29.97 27.45
C ARG A 143 18.11 -31.31 27.55
N SER A 144 17.38 -31.54 28.64
CA SER A 144 16.58 -32.74 28.87
C SER A 144 15.52 -32.93 27.77
N SER A 145 14.88 -31.84 27.33
CA SER A 145 13.89 -31.87 26.25
C SER A 145 14.53 -32.18 24.90
N PHE A 146 15.70 -31.62 24.60
CA PHE A 146 16.48 -31.98 23.41
C PHE A 146 16.84 -33.47 23.39
N ASP A 147 17.34 -34.02 24.50
CA ASP A 147 17.73 -35.43 24.60
C ASP A 147 16.54 -36.36 24.34
N LYS A 148 15.35 -36.00 24.85
CA LYS A 148 14.11 -36.75 24.60
C LYS A 148 13.71 -36.74 23.12
N ILE A 149 13.84 -35.60 22.45
CA ILE A 149 13.56 -35.48 21.01
C ILE A 149 14.59 -36.27 20.20
N LEU A 150 15.87 -36.18 20.56
CA LEU A 150 16.96 -36.93 19.91
C LEU A 150 16.79 -38.43 20.08
N LYS A 151 16.30 -38.92 21.24
CA LYS A 151 15.97 -40.34 21.43
C LYS A 151 14.94 -40.84 20.42
N VAL A 152 13.89 -40.05 20.14
CA VAL A 152 12.89 -40.40 19.12
C VAL A 152 13.51 -40.41 17.71
N LEU A 153 14.39 -39.45 17.40
CA LEU A 153 15.09 -39.43 16.11
C LEU A 153 16.10 -40.58 15.95
N ARG A 154 16.74 -41.03 17.04
CA ARG A 154 17.64 -42.21 17.03
C ARG A 154 16.87 -43.51 16.83
N ALA A 155 15.64 -43.60 17.34
CA ALA A 155 14.77 -44.75 17.12
C ALA A 155 14.20 -44.80 15.70
N ALA A 156 14.10 -43.65 15.01
CA ALA A 156 13.80 -43.59 13.60
C ALA A 156 15.04 -43.97 12.76
N ASN A 157 14.84 -44.72 11.68
CA ASN A 157 15.95 -45.17 10.84
C ASN A 157 16.74 -43.98 10.26
N ALA A 158 18.08 -44.10 10.13
CA ALA A 158 18.97 -43.00 9.74
C ALA A 158 18.68 -42.38 8.35
N GLN A 159 17.96 -43.10 7.50
CA GLN A 159 17.53 -42.63 6.17
C GLN A 159 16.13 -41.98 6.20
N GLN A 160 15.38 -42.15 7.29
CA GLN A 160 13.98 -41.76 7.38
C GLN A 160 13.84 -40.32 7.90
N TRP A 161 12.90 -39.59 7.32
CA TRP A 161 12.54 -38.24 7.73
C TRP A 161 11.28 -38.30 8.59
N VAL A 162 11.34 -37.71 9.78
CA VAL A 162 10.23 -37.72 10.73
C VAL A 162 9.55 -36.35 10.72
N SER A 163 8.25 -36.31 10.47
CA SER A 163 7.50 -35.06 10.44
C SER A 163 7.44 -34.39 11.82
N TRP A 164 7.34 -33.06 11.82
CA TRP A 164 7.16 -32.26 13.04
C TRP A 164 5.94 -32.71 13.84
N GLN A 165 4.85 -33.12 13.18
CA GLN A 165 3.65 -33.61 13.87
C GLN A 165 3.90 -34.95 14.56
N ASN A 166 4.63 -35.85 13.91
CA ASN A 166 4.96 -37.16 14.48
C ASN A 166 5.94 -37.02 15.65
N LEU A 167 6.96 -36.17 15.52
CA LEU A 167 7.86 -35.84 16.63
C LEU A 167 7.10 -35.20 17.78
N LYS A 168 6.27 -34.19 17.49
CA LYS A 168 5.44 -33.53 18.50
C LYS A 168 4.54 -34.54 19.21
N GLY A 169 3.88 -35.43 18.47
CA GLY A 169 3.03 -36.49 19.03
C GLY A 169 3.83 -37.42 19.96
N ALA A 170 4.96 -37.94 19.48
CA ALA A 170 5.82 -38.85 20.22
C ALA A 170 6.46 -38.23 21.48
N THR A 171 6.77 -36.92 21.46
CA THR A 171 7.43 -36.24 22.58
C THR A 171 6.49 -35.38 23.43
N SER A 172 5.21 -35.28 23.05
CA SER A 172 4.21 -34.45 23.75
C SER A 172 4.02 -34.85 25.22
N ARG A 173 4.18 -36.13 25.55
CA ARG A 173 4.04 -36.67 26.91
C ARG A 173 5.33 -36.62 27.72
N SER A 174 6.48 -36.47 27.06
CA SER A 174 7.80 -36.56 27.69
C SER A 174 8.45 -35.19 27.93
N VAL A 175 8.08 -34.17 27.15
CA VAL A 175 8.51 -32.78 27.35
C VAL A 175 7.46 -32.04 28.18
N GLY A 176 7.91 -31.34 29.23
CA GLY A 176 7.03 -30.80 30.29
C GLY A 176 6.07 -29.68 29.86
N SER A 177 6.27 -29.07 28.69
CA SER A 177 5.38 -28.05 28.13
C SER A 177 5.39 -28.08 26.60
N ILE A 178 4.25 -27.74 25.98
CA ILE A 178 4.12 -27.70 24.52
C ILE A 178 4.88 -26.51 23.92
N GLU A 179 5.04 -25.42 24.67
CA GLU A 179 5.83 -24.24 24.34
C GLU A 179 7.33 -24.58 24.35
N LEU A 180 7.81 -25.27 25.38
CA LEU A 180 9.20 -25.76 25.46
C LEU A 180 9.51 -26.74 24.32
N LEU A 181 8.58 -27.62 23.96
CA LEU A 181 8.72 -28.53 22.82
C LEU A 181 8.81 -27.78 21.49
N LYS A 182 7.97 -26.76 21.27
CA LYS A 182 8.05 -25.90 20.08
C LYS A 182 9.40 -25.19 19.99
N TYR A 183 9.87 -24.63 21.11
CA TYR A 183 11.18 -23.99 21.21
C TYR A 183 12.30 -24.98 20.84
N CYS A 184 12.33 -26.16 21.46
CA CYS A 184 13.37 -27.16 21.19
C CYS A 184 13.37 -27.61 19.72
N LEU A 185 12.19 -27.91 19.14
CA LEU A 185 12.11 -28.31 17.73
C LEU A 185 12.60 -27.21 16.78
N LYS A 186 12.33 -25.94 17.08
CA LYS A 186 12.80 -24.79 16.28
C LYS A 186 14.33 -24.66 16.28
N HIS A 187 14.96 -24.96 17.40
CA HIS A 187 16.42 -24.87 17.60
C HIS A 187 17.15 -26.23 17.47
N LEU A 188 16.46 -27.26 16.98
CA LEU A 188 17.02 -28.60 16.84
C LEU A 188 17.96 -28.72 15.64
N ASN A 189 17.69 -27.95 14.57
CA ASN A 189 18.49 -28.00 13.35
C ASN A 189 19.95 -27.60 13.61
N GLY A 190 20.89 -28.40 13.13
CA GLY A 190 22.32 -28.14 13.29
C GLY A 190 22.90 -28.56 14.64
N LYS A 191 22.10 -29.13 15.55
CA LYS A 191 22.64 -29.73 16.79
C LYS A 191 23.37 -31.03 16.47
N THR A 192 24.59 -31.15 17.00
CA THR A 192 25.41 -32.35 16.96
C THR A 192 25.05 -33.26 18.11
N THR A 193 24.85 -34.54 17.82
CA THR A 193 24.79 -35.61 18.82
C THR A 193 26.21 -36.01 19.22
N GLU A 194 26.37 -36.62 20.40
CA GLU A 194 27.63 -37.23 20.85
C GLU A 194 28.23 -38.21 19.83
N ASP A 195 27.37 -38.84 19.01
CA ASP A 195 27.74 -39.80 17.96
C ASP A 195 28.25 -39.17 16.64
N GLY A 196 28.55 -37.86 16.62
CA GLY A 196 29.04 -37.15 15.42
C GLY A 196 28.00 -36.96 14.29
N LYS A 197 26.71 -37.20 14.58
CA LYS A 197 25.59 -36.94 13.66
C LYS A 197 25.00 -35.55 13.93
N VAL A 198 24.55 -34.88 12.87
CA VAL A 198 23.88 -33.58 12.93
C VAL A 198 22.40 -33.77 12.63
N VAL A 199 21.54 -33.09 13.39
CA VAL A 199 20.12 -33.03 13.04
C VAL A 199 19.94 -32.13 11.83
N ALA A 200 19.50 -32.72 10.72
CA ALA A 200 19.09 -32.02 9.52
C ALA A 200 17.58 -31.80 9.56
N MET A 201 17.16 -30.57 9.25
CA MET A 201 15.76 -30.19 9.06
C MET A 201 15.52 -29.90 7.59
N ARG A 202 14.39 -30.35 7.04
CA ARG A 202 13.94 -30.00 5.69
C ARG A 202 12.45 -29.71 5.67
N ARG A 203 11.98 -29.13 4.57
CA ARG A 203 10.56 -29.11 4.23
C ARG A 203 10.26 -30.18 3.19
N ASN A 204 9.27 -31.03 3.45
CA ASN A 204 8.79 -32.00 2.48
C ASN A 204 8.07 -31.28 1.33
N LYS A 205 8.41 -31.61 0.08
CA LYS A 205 7.84 -30.98 -1.12
C LYS A 205 6.38 -31.35 -1.36
N GLU A 206 5.97 -32.56 -0.96
CA GLU A 206 4.63 -33.10 -1.17
C GLU A 206 3.69 -32.70 -0.03
N THR A 207 4.14 -32.88 1.21
CA THR A 207 3.30 -32.61 2.39
C THR A 207 3.44 -31.19 2.94
N GLY A 208 4.44 -30.43 2.46
CA GLY A 208 4.73 -29.07 2.94
C GLY A 208 5.18 -28.99 4.40
N SER A 209 5.29 -30.13 5.09
CA SER A 209 5.58 -30.24 6.52
C SER A 209 7.09 -30.18 6.79
N VAL A 210 7.45 -29.67 7.96
CA VAL A 210 8.84 -29.73 8.44
C VAL A 210 9.14 -31.16 8.85
N GLU A 211 10.27 -31.68 8.40
CA GLU A 211 10.76 -33.01 8.76
C GLU A 211 12.19 -32.93 9.28
N TYR A 212 12.55 -33.85 10.17
CA TYR A 212 13.86 -33.95 10.81
C TYR A 212 14.46 -35.34 10.58
N SER A 213 15.78 -35.40 10.44
CA SER A 213 16.52 -36.66 10.30
C SER A 213 17.94 -36.49 10.84
N LEU A 214 18.55 -37.56 11.34
CA LEU A 214 19.95 -37.57 11.79
C LEU A 214 20.85 -37.91 10.59
N ARG A 215 21.77 -37.01 10.25
CA ARG A 215 22.69 -37.15 9.13
C ARG A 215 24.14 -37.07 9.60
N LEU A 216 25.06 -37.73 8.91
CA LEU A 216 26.50 -37.57 9.19
C LEU A 216 26.95 -36.17 8.77
N GLU A 217 27.80 -35.54 9.58
CA GLU A 217 28.25 -34.15 9.38
C GLU A 217 28.92 -33.92 8.01
N ALA A 218 29.59 -34.95 7.46
CA ALA A 218 30.18 -34.93 6.12
C ALA A 218 29.14 -34.81 4.98
N ALA A 219 27.91 -35.30 5.17
CA ALA A 219 26.84 -35.24 4.17
C ALA A 219 26.06 -33.90 4.18
N VAL A 220 26.31 -33.04 5.16
CA VAL A 220 25.66 -31.71 5.30
C VAL A 220 26.51 -30.60 4.67
N LYS A 221 27.79 -30.88 4.38
CA LYS A 221 28.78 -29.90 3.88
C LYS A 221 28.65 -29.48 2.41
N ASP A 222 27.66 -29.98 1.66
CA ASP A 222 27.58 -29.71 0.22
C ASP A 222 26.92 -28.38 -0.21
N TYR A 223 26.38 -27.55 0.69
CA TYR A 223 25.89 -26.22 0.27
C TYR A 223 26.12 -25.17 1.37
N HIS A 224 27.10 -24.30 1.15
CA HIS A 224 27.57 -23.17 1.99
C HIS A 224 28.41 -23.52 3.23
N GLY A 225 29.73 -23.48 3.06
CA GLY A 225 30.74 -23.48 4.11
C GLY A 225 30.76 -22.20 4.97
N SER A 226 29.76 -22.04 5.83
CA SER A 226 29.74 -21.03 6.90
C SER A 226 29.11 -21.61 8.16
N GLN A 227 29.73 -21.35 9.31
CA GLN A 227 29.33 -21.83 10.64
C GLN A 227 27.81 -21.82 10.86
N VAL A 228 27.35 -22.92 11.46
CA VAL A 228 25.96 -23.35 11.65
C VAL A 228 25.09 -22.23 12.23
N ALA A 229 24.25 -21.63 11.40
CA ALA A 229 23.15 -20.81 11.88
C ALA A 229 22.15 -21.73 12.62
N LEU A 230 21.93 -21.44 13.91
CA LEU A 230 21.10 -22.17 14.89
C LEU A 230 19.58 -22.26 14.55
N THR A 231 19.18 -21.90 13.33
CA THR A 231 17.80 -21.92 12.83
C THR A 231 17.78 -22.26 11.34
N TYR A 232 16.96 -23.23 10.95
CA TYR A 232 16.74 -23.56 9.53
C TYR A 232 16.19 -22.34 8.78
N LYS A 233 16.82 -21.98 7.67
CA LYS A 233 16.34 -20.92 6.76
C LYS A 233 16.05 -21.49 5.37
N PRO A 234 14.81 -21.35 4.86
CA PRO A 234 14.50 -21.75 3.48
C PRO A 234 15.31 -20.94 2.46
N SER A 235 15.58 -21.54 1.29
CA SER A 235 16.33 -20.88 0.23
C SER A 235 15.56 -19.70 -0.36
N LYS A 236 16.26 -18.69 -0.90
CA LYS A 236 15.65 -17.51 -1.54
C LYS A 236 14.60 -17.90 -2.59
N VAL A 237 14.90 -18.89 -3.42
CA VAL A 237 14.00 -19.39 -4.47
C VAL A 237 12.73 -19.98 -3.87
N HIS A 238 12.86 -20.76 -2.78
CA HIS A 238 11.71 -21.34 -2.08
C HIS A 238 10.81 -20.26 -1.50
N ILE A 239 11.40 -19.25 -0.87
CA ILE A 239 10.66 -18.13 -0.27
C ILE A 239 9.92 -17.33 -1.35
N LEU A 240 10.55 -17.05 -2.49
CA LEU A 240 9.91 -16.33 -3.61
C LEU A 240 8.74 -17.12 -4.20
N ASN A 241 8.88 -18.45 -4.33
CA ASN A 241 7.81 -19.31 -4.83
C ASN A 241 6.64 -19.36 -3.85
N ASP A 242 6.91 -19.51 -2.54
CA ASP A 242 5.88 -19.46 -1.51
C ASP A 242 5.19 -18.08 -1.49
N LEU A 243 5.93 -16.99 -1.61
CA LEU A 243 5.39 -15.62 -1.65
C LEU A 243 4.47 -15.42 -2.86
N LYS A 244 4.86 -15.93 -4.03
CA LYS A 244 4.02 -15.91 -5.24
C LYS A 244 2.75 -16.73 -5.05
N TYR A 245 2.86 -17.91 -4.44
CA TYR A 245 1.69 -18.74 -4.12
C TYR A 245 0.76 -18.03 -3.14
N LEU A 246 1.29 -17.48 -2.04
CA LEU A 246 0.54 -16.75 -1.04
C LEU A 246 -0.12 -15.49 -1.62
N TYR A 247 0.56 -14.76 -2.50
CA TYR A 247 -0.04 -13.65 -3.23
C TYR A 247 -1.29 -14.10 -3.98
N ASN A 248 -1.20 -15.19 -4.75
CA ASN A 248 -2.34 -15.70 -5.51
C ASN A 248 -3.46 -16.21 -4.60
N ALA A 249 -3.11 -16.87 -3.49
CA ALA A 249 -4.07 -17.47 -2.59
C ALA A 249 -4.72 -16.48 -1.60
N LEU A 250 -4.05 -15.39 -1.24
CA LEU A 250 -4.49 -14.46 -0.19
C LEU A 250 -4.83 -13.06 -0.67
N LEU A 251 -4.29 -12.62 -1.81
CA LEU A 251 -4.43 -11.22 -2.24
C LEU A 251 -5.08 -11.09 -3.62
N ASN A 252 -4.80 -12.00 -4.56
CA ASN A 252 -5.32 -11.89 -5.92
C ASN A 252 -6.85 -12.15 -5.95
N PRO A 253 -7.69 -11.16 -6.31
CA PRO A 253 -9.15 -11.31 -6.27
C PRO A 253 -9.69 -12.48 -7.09
N GLN A 254 -8.99 -12.87 -8.16
CA GLN A 254 -9.43 -13.93 -9.08
C GLN A 254 -9.08 -15.34 -8.58
N THR A 255 -8.00 -15.48 -7.81
CA THR A 255 -7.46 -16.78 -7.37
C THR A 255 -7.48 -16.97 -5.86
N MET A 256 -7.97 -15.98 -5.11
CA MET A 256 -8.03 -16.00 -3.65
C MET A 256 -8.75 -17.27 -3.18
N HIS A 257 -8.10 -18.00 -2.27
CA HIS A 257 -8.58 -19.25 -1.74
C HIS A 257 -9.86 -19.03 -0.93
N GLY A 258 -10.84 -19.92 -1.09
CA GLY A 258 -12.09 -19.82 -0.38
C GLY A 258 -11.92 -20.08 1.12
N TYR A 259 -12.55 -19.26 1.95
CA TYR A 259 -12.66 -19.47 3.38
C TYR A 259 -14.02 -18.97 3.89
N ASN A 260 -14.43 -19.46 5.06
CA ASN A 260 -15.70 -19.10 5.68
C ASN A 260 -15.51 -17.98 6.71
N PRO A 261 -16.47 -17.03 6.85
CA PRO A 261 -17.72 -16.93 6.07
C PRO A 261 -17.49 -16.30 4.68
N MET A 262 -18.29 -16.72 3.69
CA MET A 262 -18.23 -16.21 2.31
C MET A 262 -18.33 -14.69 2.21
N THR A 263 -19.10 -14.05 3.10
CA THR A 263 -19.23 -12.58 3.15
C THR A 263 -17.91 -11.87 3.39
N ARG A 264 -17.02 -12.43 4.22
CA ARG A 264 -15.67 -11.87 4.42
C ARG A 264 -14.78 -12.11 3.20
N LEU A 265 -14.87 -13.27 2.56
CA LEU A 265 -14.13 -13.56 1.34
C LEU A 265 -14.49 -12.55 0.24
N ASP A 266 -15.78 -12.26 0.05
CA ASP A 266 -16.23 -11.28 -0.94
C ASP A 266 -15.76 -9.87 -0.59
N SER A 267 -15.77 -9.50 0.69
CA SER A 267 -15.19 -8.24 1.17
C SER A 267 -13.68 -8.14 0.92
N ALA A 268 -12.93 -9.23 1.13
CA ALA A 268 -11.49 -9.29 0.87
C ALA A 268 -11.18 -9.16 -0.63
N ARG A 269 -11.95 -9.86 -1.49
CA ARG A 269 -11.86 -9.74 -2.95
C ARG A 269 -12.15 -8.33 -3.44
N LEU A 270 -13.20 -7.69 -2.89
CA LEU A 270 -13.55 -6.31 -3.19
C LEU A 270 -12.44 -5.35 -2.76
N SER A 271 -11.90 -5.51 -1.55
CA SER A 271 -10.80 -4.71 -1.02
C SER A 271 -9.55 -4.82 -1.88
N ALA A 272 -9.15 -6.04 -2.25
CA ALA A 272 -8.04 -6.27 -3.16
C ALA A 272 -8.28 -5.62 -4.54
N THR A 273 -9.50 -5.68 -5.06
CA THR A 273 -9.87 -5.02 -6.32
C THR A 273 -9.76 -3.50 -6.23
N LYS A 274 -10.20 -2.89 -5.12
CA LYS A 274 -10.05 -1.45 -4.86
C LYS A 274 -8.59 -1.02 -4.87
N LEU A 275 -7.73 -1.75 -4.16
CA LEU A 275 -6.28 -1.49 -4.13
C LEU A 275 -5.58 -1.73 -5.48
N LEU A 276 -6.11 -2.61 -6.34
CA LEU A 276 -5.61 -2.76 -7.70
C LEU A 276 -6.01 -1.60 -8.63
N ASN A 277 -7.18 -1.01 -8.39
CA ASN A 277 -7.67 0.15 -9.15
C ASN A 277 -7.10 1.49 -8.65
N SER A 278 -6.39 1.53 -7.53
CA SER A 278 -5.68 2.72 -7.06
C SER A 278 -4.35 2.92 -7.79
N LYS A 279 -4.42 3.37 -9.05
CA LYS A 279 -3.25 3.56 -9.91
C LYS A 279 -2.73 5.00 -9.90
N HIS A 280 -3.59 6.00 -9.72
CA HIS A 280 -3.17 7.40 -9.74
C HIS A 280 -2.80 7.86 -8.35
N LEU A 281 -1.56 8.31 -8.24
CA LEU A 281 -0.95 8.75 -7.00
C LEU A 281 -0.65 10.23 -7.12
N ILE A 282 -0.73 10.93 -6.00
CA ILE A 282 -0.48 12.37 -5.94
C ILE A 282 0.55 12.66 -4.86
N LYS A 283 1.50 13.54 -5.17
CA LYS A 283 2.39 14.12 -4.17
C LYS A 283 2.01 15.58 -3.98
N HIS A 284 1.81 15.94 -2.72
CA HIS A 284 1.48 17.28 -2.29
C HIS A 284 2.75 18.01 -1.88
N TYR A 285 3.01 19.14 -2.53
CA TYR A 285 4.06 20.09 -2.17
C TYR A 285 3.47 21.27 -1.40
N ASP A 286 2.22 21.62 -1.70
CA ASP A 286 1.42 22.64 -1.00
C ASP A 286 1.21 22.38 0.50
N LYS A 287 1.24 21.10 0.92
CA LYS A 287 1.12 20.69 2.33
C LYS A 287 2.44 20.69 3.10
N ALA A 288 3.58 20.75 2.40
CA ALA A 288 4.88 20.73 3.07
C ALA A 288 5.18 22.15 3.58
N ASP A 289 5.54 22.27 4.86
CA ASP A 289 6.03 23.52 5.45
C ASP A 289 7.32 24.06 4.79
N ASP A 290 7.90 23.29 3.86
CA ASP A 290 9.11 23.59 3.08
C ASP A 290 9.01 24.87 2.23
N PHE A 291 7.81 25.35 1.89
CA PHE A 291 7.64 26.64 1.18
C PHE A 291 7.62 27.85 2.12
N SER A 292 7.93 27.64 3.40
CA SER A 292 8.11 28.72 4.36
C SER A 292 9.16 29.70 3.86
N ILE A 293 8.70 30.84 3.36
CA ILE A 293 9.54 32.02 3.28
C ILE A 293 9.80 32.40 4.74
N SER A 294 10.99 32.07 5.26
CA SER A 294 11.46 32.48 6.58
C SER A 294 11.83 33.97 6.57
N ASN A 295 10.94 34.81 6.05
CA ASN A 295 11.12 36.25 5.98
C ASN A 295 10.00 36.93 6.77
N SER A 296 10.36 37.55 7.89
CA SER A 296 9.44 38.26 8.78
C SER A 296 8.74 39.46 8.13
N PHE A 297 9.19 39.89 6.95
CA PHE A 297 8.68 41.05 6.22
C PHE A 297 7.64 40.71 5.15
N LEU A 298 7.36 39.43 4.91
CA LEU A 298 6.39 38.99 3.90
C LEU A 298 5.25 38.20 4.54
N ILE A 299 4.06 38.31 3.94
CA ILE A 299 2.89 37.49 4.23
C ILE A 299 2.54 36.67 2.99
N GLN A 300 1.98 35.50 3.21
CA GLN A 300 1.55 34.59 2.16
C GLN A 300 0.03 34.43 2.23
N ILE A 301 -0.67 34.86 1.19
CA ILE A 301 -2.13 34.80 1.13
C ILE A 301 -2.54 33.88 -0.01
N THR A 302 -3.28 32.83 0.30
CA THR A 302 -3.93 31.99 -0.71
C THR A 302 -5.23 32.68 -1.13
N CYS A 303 -5.25 33.19 -2.36
CA CYS A 303 -6.35 33.96 -2.91
C CYS A 303 -7.25 33.08 -3.78
N ASN A 304 -8.53 33.04 -3.42
CA ASN A 304 -9.60 32.44 -4.19
C ASN A 304 -10.38 33.55 -4.90
N ILE A 305 -10.89 33.28 -6.09
CA ILE A 305 -11.79 34.21 -6.79
C ILE A 305 -13.16 33.59 -7.01
N GLU A 306 -14.21 34.37 -6.76
CA GLU A 306 -15.60 34.04 -7.10
C GLU A 306 -16.14 35.12 -8.03
N PRO A 307 -15.93 35.00 -9.35
CA PRO A 307 -16.32 36.05 -10.29
C PRO A 307 -17.85 36.08 -10.54
N VAL A 308 -18.46 37.27 -10.49
CA VAL A 308 -19.91 37.52 -10.55
C VAL A 308 -20.60 36.89 -11.77
N ASP A 309 -19.89 36.82 -12.89
CA ASP A 309 -20.44 36.47 -14.21
C ASP A 309 -20.31 34.98 -14.58
N HIS A 310 -19.90 34.10 -13.66
CA HIS A 310 -19.56 32.71 -13.99
C HIS A 310 -20.69 31.70 -13.69
N TYR A 311 -20.79 30.70 -14.56
CA TYR A 311 -21.54 29.47 -14.30
C TYR A 311 -20.91 28.75 -13.10
N LYS A 312 -21.72 28.31 -12.14
CA LYS A 312 -21.33 27.70 -10.85
C LYS A 312 -20.37 26.48 -10.92
N ASP A 313 -20.05 25.99 -12.11
CA ASP A 313 -19.35 24.72 -12.33
C ASP A 313 -17.85 24.86 -12.67
N SER A 314 -17.28 26.07 -12.62
CA SER A 314 -15.86 26.30 -12.95
C SER A 314 -15.10 26.82 -11.73
N ILE A 315 -14.45 25.91 -11.00
CA ILE A 315 -13.62 26.27 -9.85
C ILE A 315 -12.23 26.64 -10.36
N CYS A 316 -11.87 27.93 -10.29
CA CYS A 316 -10.49 28.35 -10.56
C CYS A 316 -9.59 27.87 -9.41
N PRO A 317 -8.41 27.28 -9.68
CA PRO A 317 -7.44 27.01 -8.63
C PRO A 317 -7.06 28.30 -7.89
N PRO A 318 -6.84 28.23 -6.58
CA PRO A 318 -6.52 29.40 -5.78
C PRO A 318 -5.05 29.77 -5.92
N GLU A 319 -4.73 31.06 -6.02
CA GLU A 319 -3.37 31.54 -6.27
C GLU A 319 -2.65 31.98 -4.99
N ILE A 320 -1.36 31.70 -4.88
CA ILE A 320 -0.56 32.07 -3.71
C ILE A 320 0.09 33.42 -3.98
N LEU A 321 -0.35 34.44 -3.25
CA LEU A 321 0.17 35.80 -3.32
C LEU A 321 1.19 36.04 -2.21
N ILE A 322 2.31 36.67 -2.56
CA ILE A 322 3.35 37.07 -1.61
C ILE A 322 3.32 38.59 -1.51
N LEU A 323 2.95 39.09 -0.34
CA LEU A 323 2.74 40.51 -0.11
C LEU A 323 3.66 41.01 1.02
N PRO A 324 4.03 42.30 1.05
CA PRO A 324 4.66 42.91 2.21
C PRO A 324 3.75 42.83 3.45
N VAL A 325 4.33 42.81 4.66
CA VAL A 325 3.56 42.87 5.92
C VAL A 325 2.71 44.15 6.06
N THR A 326 3.06 45.21 5.32
CA THR A 326 2.32 46.48 5.29
C THR A 326 1.21 46.50 4.23
N ALA A 327 1.04 45.43 3.45
CA ALA A 327 0.05 45.37 2.39
C ALA A 327 -1.37 45.56 2.91
N THR A 328 -2.14 46.34 2.17
CA THR A 328 -3.52 46.69 2.44
C THR A 328 -4.49 45.83 1.62
N VAL A 329 -5.79 45.90 1.94
CA VAL A 329 -6.82 45.21 1.15
C VAL A 329 -6.80 45.66 -0.32
N SER A 330 -6.49 46.93 -0.59
CA SER A 330 -6.32 47.44 -1.95
C SER A 330 -5.16 46.74 -2.68
N ASP A 331 -4.00 46.62 -2.01
CA ASP A 331 -2.83 45.93 -2.58
C ASP A 331 -3.12 44.46 -2.86
N LEU A 332 -3.85 43.80 -1.96
CA LEU A 332 -4.30 42.41 -2.14
C LEU A 332 -5.16 42.25 -3.39
N LYS A 333 -6.12 43.16 -3.63
CA LYS A 333 -6.98 43.12 -4.82
C LYS A 333 -6.18 43.33 -6.11
N VAL A 334 -5.26 44.29 -6.11
CA VAL A 334 -4.41 44.58 -7.27
C VAL A 334 -3.51 43.39 -7.60
N GLU A 335 -2.84 42.82 -6.59
CA GLU A 335 -1.93 41.68 -6.82
C GLU A 335 -2.71 40.41 -7.18
N ALA A 336 -3.89 40.20 -6.60
CA ALA A 336 -4.78 39.12 -7.01
C ALA A 336 -5.18 39.29 -8.48
N ALA A 337 -5.68 40.47 -8.86
CA ALA A 337 -6.10 40.74 -10.24
C ALA A 337 -4.97 40.44 -11.22
N LYS A 338 -3.77 40.96 -10.94
CA LYS A 338 -2.58 40.73 -11.74
C LYS A 338 -2.21 39.24 -11.85
N ALA A 339 -2.16 38.52 -10.73
CA ALA A 339 -1.81 37.09 -10.73
C ALA A 339 -2.77 36.26 -11.59
N PHE A 340 -4.08 36.50 -11.49
CA PHE A 340 -5.06 35.78 -12.31
C PHE A 340 -5.00 36.18 -13.79
N GLN A 341 -4.78 37.45 -14.10
CA GLN A 341 -4.62 37.95 -15.47
C GLN A 341 -3.40 37.34 -16.20
N GLU A 342 -2.28 37.18 -15.48
CA GLU A 342 -1.03 36.66 -16.05
C GLU A 342 -1.05 35.14 -16.25
N ILE A 343 -1.71 34.40 -15.34
CA ILE A 343 -1.69 32.93 -15.34
C ILE A 343 -2.81 32.36 -16.21
N TYR A 344 -3.99 32.96 -16.19
CA TYR A 344 -5.19 32.38 -16.78
C TYR A 344 -5.72 33.22 -17.93
N LEU A 345 -5.67 32.66 -19.14
CA LEU A 345 -6.22 33.30 -20.34
C LEU A 345 -7.69 33.75 -20.20
N ILE A 346 -8.50 33.01 -19.43
CA ILE A 346 -9.92 33.35 -19.20
C ILE A 346 -10.10 34.58 -18.29
N TYR A 347 -9.08 34.92 -17.49
CA TYR A 347 -9.07 36.02 -16.53
C TYR A 347 -8.20 37.21 -16.99
N GLN A 348 -7.81 37.27 -18.27
CA GLN A 348 -6.95 38.33 -18.82
C GLN A 348 -7.46 39.76 -18.54
N ASN A 349 -8.76 39.94 -18.36
CA ASN A 349 -9.41 41.22 -18.04
C ASN A 349 -10.20 41.13 -16.72
N PHE A 350 -9.70 40.36 -15.75
CA PHE A 350 -10.32 40.21 -14.44
C PHE A 350 -10.04 41.42 -13.56
N GLU A 351 -11.08 42.03 -13.01
CA GLU A 351 -11.00 43.13 -12.04
C GLU A 351 -11.53 42.66 -10.68
N ALA A 352 -10.71 42.82 -9.65
CA ALA A 352 -11.07 42.50 -8.27
C ALA A 352 -11.93 43.62 -7.67
N ASP A 353 -13.18 43.30 -7.31
CA ASP A 353 -14.16 44.26 -6.80
C ASP A 353 -14.18 44.29 -5.27
N GLN A 354 -14.47 43.14 -4.63
CA GLN A 354 -14.78 43.08 -3.21
C GLN A 354 -14.13 41.88 -2.51
N LEU A 355 -13.57 42.12 -1.32
CA LEU A 355 -13.15 41.05 -0.41
C LEU A 355 -14.37 40.46 0.29
N LEU A 356 -14.68 39.18 0.04
CA LEU A 356 -15.91 38.53 0.54
C LEU A 356 -15.79 38.08 1.99
N ASP A 357 -14.60 37.67 2.43
CA ASP A 357 -14.37 37.17 3.80
C ASP A 357 -14.50 38.27 4.87
N CYS A 358 -14.28 39.53 4.48
CA CYS A 358 -14.33 40.69 5.38
C CYS A 358 -14.95 41.89 4.67
N LYS A 359 -16.26 41.82 4.40
CA LYS A 359 -17.00 42.88 3.66
C LYS A 359 -16.96 44.27 4.31
N VAL A 360 -16.64 44.35 5.59
CA VAL A 360 -16.61 45.59 6.39
C VAL A 360 -15.19 46.20 6.44
N ALA A 361 -14.16 45.47 5.97
CA ALA A 361 -12.80 45.98 5.97
C ALA A 361 -12.63 47.15 4.99
N SER A 362 -11.92 48.18 5.42
CA SER A 362 -11.53 49.30 4.55
C SER A 362 -10.45 48.85 3.57
N GLU A 363 -10.38 49.50 2.40
CA GLU A 363 -9.31 49.30 1.42
C GLU A 363 -7.91 49.53 2.01
N THR A 364 -7.81 50.37 3.06
CA THR A 364 -6.57 50.69 3.77
C THR A 364 -6.23 49.75 4.91
N THR A 365 -7.12 48.81 5.26
CA THR A 365 -6.87 47.86 6.34
C THR A 365 -5.74 46.91 5.96
N GLN A 366 -4.79 46.68 6.88
CA GLN A 366 -3.69 45.76 6.64
C GLN A 366 -4.17 44.31 6.57
N VAL A 367 -3.74 43.61 5.52
CA VAL A 367 -4.12 42.21 5.25
C VAL A 367 -3.65 41.29 6.36
N LYS A 368 -2.46 41.55 6.94
CA LYS A 368 -1.91 40.78 8.05
C LYS A 368 -2.81 40.80 9.29
N LEU A 369 -3.52 41.89 9.54
CA LEU A 369 -4.45 41.99 10.68
C LEU A 369 -5.70 41.14 10.47
N LEU A 370 -6.11 40.95 9.21
CA LEU A 370 -7.32 40.20 8.84
C LEU A 370 -7.04 38.69 8.75
N PHE A 371 -5.91 38.31 8.17
CA PHE A 371 -5.64 36.92 7.78
C PHE A 371 -4.36 36.34 8.38
N GLY A 372 -3.63 37.12 9.19
CA GLY A 372 -2.33 36.73 9.74
C GLY A 372 -1.22 36.71 8.69
N SER A 373 -0.09 36.11 9.03
CA SER A 373 1.05 35.95 8.10
C SER A 373 0.83 34.86 7.04
N ARG A 374 -0.12 33.95 7.30
CA ARG A 374 -0.57 32.90 6.39
C ARG A 374 -2.07 32.77 6.50
N GLY A 375 -2.78 33.14 5.44
CA GLY A 375 -4.23 33.06 5.45
C GLY A 375 -4.83 32.84 4.07
N ASN A 376 -6.14 32.66 4.04
CA ASN A 376 -6.90 32.51 2.81
C ASN A 376 -7.79 33.75 2.65
N ALA A 377 -7.89 34.25 1.42
CA ALA A 377 -8.75 35.37 1.08
C ALA A 377 -9.62 35.01 -0.13
N LEU A 378 -10.91 35.30 -0.05
CA LEU A 378 -11.87 35.14 -1.14
C LEU A 378 -12.25 36.51 -1.69
N ILE A 379 -11.98 36.71 -2.98
CA ILE A 379 -12.23 37.97 -3.68
C ILE A 379 -13.28 37.76 -4.76
N ASN A 380 -14.28 38.63 -4.76
CA ASN A 380 -15.24 38.76 -5.84
C ASN A 380 -14.70 39.73 -6.89
N GLY A 381 -15.04 39.50 -8.15
CA GLY A 381 -14.65 40.39 -9.24
C GLY A 381 -15.42 40.13 -10.53
N ARG A 382 -15.14 40.95 -11.55
CA ARG A 382 -15.78 40.87 -12.87
C ARG A 382 -14.74 40.65 -13.96
N CYS A 383 -15.14 39.95 -15.01
CA CYS A 383 -14.30 39.74 -16.19
C CYS A 383 -14.92 40.43 -17.40
N TYR A 384 -14.30 41.50 -17.85
CA TYR A 384 -14.80 42.27 -18.98
C TYR A 384 -14.23 41.71 -20.30
N GLY A 385 -15.08 41.28 -21.24
CA GLY A 385 -14.65 41.06 -22.63
C GLY A 385 -14.15 39.65 -23.06
N GLY A 386 -14.60 38.56 -22.43
CA GLY A 386 -14.23 37.19 -22.85
C GLY A 386 -15.37 36.16 -22.98
N LYS A 387 -16.61 36.55 -22.61
CA LYS A 387 -17.71 35.65 -22.21
C LYS A 387 -18.10 34.53 -23.21
N ARG A 388 -17.77 34.65 -24.50
CA ARG A 388 -18.16 33.66 -25.53
C ARG A 388 -17.03 32.94 -26.26
N LYS A 389 -15.79 33.46 -26.28
CA LYS A 389 -14.69 32.87 -27.08
C LYS A 389 -13.80 31.92 -26.28
N LEU A 390 -13.47 32.24 -25.03
CA LEU A 390 -12.55 31.44 -24.21
C LEU A 390 -13.25 30.51 -23.23
N GLY A 391 -14.54 30.73 -22.95
CA GLY A 391 -15.33 29.90 -22.04
C GLY A 391 -15.43 28.43 -22.49
N ILE A 392 -15.19 28.12 -23.77
CA ILE A 392 -15.15 26.74 -24.28
C ILE A 392 -13.88 25.97 -23.86
N TYR A 393 -12.81 26.67 -23.47
CA TYR A 393 -11.53 26.06 -23.03
C TYR A 393 -11.41 26.02 -21.50
N ARG A 394 -12.50 26.30 -20.78
CA ARG A 394 -12.47 26.45 -19.31
C ARG A 394 -12.33 25.15 -18.54
N MET A 395 -12.62 24.01 -19.18
CA MET A 395 -12.59 22.71 -18.55
C MET A 395 -11.32 21.95 -18.94
N GLU A 396 -10.80 21.13 -18.03
CA GLU A 396 -9.62 20.29 -18.27
C GLU A 396 -9.81 19.35 -19.48
N ARG A 397 -11.06 18.98 -19.79
CA ARG A 397 -11.47 18.19 -20.97
C ARG A 397 -11.44 18.94 -22.32
N GLY A 398 -11.03 20.20 -22.34
CA GLY A 398 -11.02 21.03 -23.54
C GLY A 398 -12.43 21.37 -24.07
N VAL A 399 -12.55 21.49 -25.39
CA VAL A 399 -13.80 21.90 -26.07
C VAL A 399 -14.82 20.78 -26.21
N GLU A 400 -14.43 19.56 -25.88
CA GLU A 400 -15.27 18.40 -26.12
C GLU A 400 -16.40 18.31 -25.09
N LYS A 401 -17.58 17.89 -25.56
CA LYS A 401 -18.83 17.83 -24.76
C LYS A 401 -19.16 16.43 -24.27
N TRP A 402 -18.26 15.46 -24.43
CA TRP A 402 -18.51 14.14 -23.89
C TRP A 402 -18.62 14.22 -22.37
N MET A 403 -19.58 13.48 -21.86
CA MET A 403 -19.91 13.45 -20.45
C MET A 403 -19.67 12.04 -19.96
N VAL A 404 -18.85 11.90 -18.94
CA VAL A 404 -18.72 10.64 -18.21
C VAL A 404 -19.77 10.66 -17.09
N ASP A 405 -20.65 9.66 -17.09
CA ASP A 405 -21.53 9.41 -15.96
C ASP A 405 -21.70 7.90 -15.77
N CYS A 406 -20.78 7.35 -14.99
CA CYS A 406 -20.72 5.92 -14.73
C CYS A 406 -21.36 5.58 -13.39
N VAL A 407 -21.96 4.39 -13.31
CA VAL A 407 -22.61 3.86 -12.09
C VAL A 407 -21.65 3.70 -10.90
N CYS A 408 -20.33 3.70 -11.13
CA CYS A 408 -19.33 3.70 -10.06
C CYS A 408 -19.12 5.09 -9.43
N GLY A 409 -19.77 6.14 -9.94
CA GLY A 409 -19.62 7.52 -9.48
C GLY A 409 -18.55 8.33 -10.21
N ALA A 410 -17.87 7.75 -11.22
CA ALA A 410 -16.95 8.50 -12.06
C ALA A 410 -17.70 9.54 -12.89
N LYS A 411 -17.21 10.79 -12.86
CA LYS A 411 -17.76 11.95 -13.59
C LYS A 411 -16.79 12.53 -14.63
N ASP A 412 -15.61 11.95 -14.72
CA ASP A 412 -14.56 12.32 -15.66
C ASP A 412 -13.76 11.07 -16.07
N ASP A 413 -12.91 11.20 -17.08
CA ASP A 413 -12.05 10.13 -17.54
C ASP A 413 -10.93 9.85 -16.52
N ASP A 414 -10.97 8.65 -15.96
CA ASP A 414 -9.99 8.15 -14.99
C ASP A 414 -8.92 7.25 -15.65
N GLY A 415 -8.84 7.25 -16.98
CA GLY A 415 -7.89 6.49 -17.78
C GLY A 415 -8.23 5.00 -17.90
N GLU A 416 -9.42 4.58 -17.45
CA GLU A 416 -9.91 3.23 -17.69
C GLU A 416 -10.73 3.13 -18.98
N ARG A 417 -10.89 1.92 -19.49
CA ARG A 417 -11.60 1.69 -20.74
C ARG A 417 -13.08 2.08 -20.62
N MET A 418 -13.51 3.00 -21.49
CA MET A 418 -14.89 3.49 -21.56
C MET A 418 -15.52 3.26 -22.93
N LEU A 419 -16.85 3.36 -22.98
CA LEU A 419 -17.65 3.37 -24.20
C LEU A 419 -18.82 4.35 -24.05
N ALA A 420 -19.26 4.95 -25.16
CA ALA A 420 -20.40 5.85 -25.19
C ALA A 420 -21.71 5.09 -25.42
N CYS A 421 -22.77 5.49 -24.74
CA CYS A 421 -24.13 5.06 -25.04
C CYS A 421 -24.62 5.63 -26.37
N ASP A 422 -25.14 4.80 -27.28
CA ASP A 422 -25.65 5.26 -28.58
C ASP A 422 -26.93 6.09 -28.47
N VAL A 423 -27.62 6.06 -27.32
CA VAL A 423 -28.87 6.81 -27.10
C VAL A 423 -28.59 8.18 -26.48
N CYS A 424 -27.85 8.24 -25.38
CA CYS A 424 -27.61 9.49 -24.64
C CYS A 424 -26.19 10.06 -24.82
N SER A 425 -25.30 9.38 -25.55
CA SER A 425 -23.89 9.76 -25.74
C SER A 425 -23.06 9.90 -24.45
N VAL A 426 -23.59 9.45 -23.31
CA VAL A 426 -22.88 9.42 -22.03
C VAL A 426 -21.89 8.27 -22.02
N TRP A 427 -20.67 8.55 -21.58
CA TRP A 427 -19.57 7.60 -21.46
C TRP A 427 -19.62 6.88 -20.11
N GLN A 428 -19.41 5.56 -20.16
CA GLN A 428 -19.39 4.69 -19.00
C GLN A 428 -18.21 3.71 -19.11
N HIS A 429 -17.72 3.20 -17.98
CA HIS A 429 -16.71 2.16 -18.02
C HIS A 429 -17.27 0.87 -18.62
N THR A 430 -16.51 0.23 -19.52
CA THR A 430 -16.90 -1.06 -20.09
C THR A 430 -17.13 -2.09 -18.98
N ARG A 431 -16.25 -2.11 -17.98
CA ARG A 431 -16.33 -3.05 -16.84
C ARG A 431 -17.56 -2.82 -15.96
N CYS A 432 -18.00 -1.57 -15.78
CA CYS A 432 -19.23 -1.25 -15.05
C CYS A 432 -20.49 -1.64 -15.82
N SER A 433 -20.37 -1.81 -17.13
CA SER A 433 -21.39 -2.35 -18.03
C SER A 433 -21.22 -3.85 -18.31
N ASN A 434 -20.48 -4.57 -17.46
CA ASN A 434 -20.20 -6.01 -17.58
C ASN A 434 -19.44 -6.45 -18.84
N ILE A 435 -18.75 -5.53 -19.53
CA ILE A 435 -17.89 -5.81 -20.67
C ILE A 435 -16.43 -5.92 -20.18
N LYS A 436 -15.86 -7.12 -20.25
CA LYS A 436 -14.49 -7.40 -19.78
C LYS A 436 -13.45 -6.74 -20.70
N ASP A 437 -12.27 -6.44 -20.16
CA ASP A 437 -11.17 -5.83 -20.93
C ASP A 437 -10.74 -6.66 -22.14
N ALA A 438 -10.86 -8.01 -22.05
CA ALA A 438 -10.52 -8.93 -23.13
C ALA A 438 -11.63 -9.12 -24.18
N GLN A 439 -12.83 -8.56 -23.94
CA GLN A 439 -13.94 -8.62 -24.88
C GLN A 439 -13.96 -7.38 -25.75
N ASP A 440 -14.27 -7.54 -27.03
CA ASP A 440 -14.49 -6.43 -27.94
C ASP A 440 -15.67 -5.57 -27.49
N VAL A 441 -15.60 -4.26 -27.80
CA VAL A 441 -16.72 -3.35 -27.52
C VAL A 441 -17.84 -3.70 -28.49
N PRO A 442 -19.10 -3.86 -28.02
CA PRO A 442 -20.22 -4.10 -28.92
C PRO A 442 -20.41 -2.92 -29.88
N ILE A 443 -20.87 -3.21 -31.10
CA ILE A 443 -21.13 -2.20 -32.14
C ILE A 443 -22.24 -1.22 -31.70
N LYS A 444 -23.21 -1.72 -30.92
CA LYS A 444 -24.25 -0.91 -30.29
C LYS A 444 -24.28 -1.14 -28.79
N PHE A 445 -24.28 -0.07 -28.02
CA PHE A 445 -24.37 -0.05 -26.57
C PHE A 445 -25.45 0.93 -26.09
N VAL A 446 -26.39 0.42 -25.30
CA VAL A 446 -27.40 1.23 -24.61
C VAL A 446 -27.14 1.13 -23.11
N CYS A 447 -26.93 2.28 -22.46
CA CYS A 447 -26.67 2.30 -21.03
C CYS A 447 -27.90 1.87 -20.22
N ARG A 448 -27.67 1.45 -18.97
CA ARG A 448 -28.75 0.97 -18.09
C ARG A 448 -29.88 1.99 -17.91
N MET A 449 -29.56 3.29 -17.89
CA MET A 449 -30.55 4.35 -17.76
C MET A 449 -31.45 4.46 -19.00
N CYS A 450 -30.87 4.37 -20.20
CA CYS A 450 -31.61 4.38 -21.46
C CYS A 450 -32.34 3.07 -21.77
N ASN A 451 -31.99 1.98 -21.08
CA ASN A 451 -32.68 0.69 -21.23
C ASN A 451 -33.89 0.56 -20.30
N ILE A 452 -34.03 1.48 -19.33
CA ILE A 452 -35.18 1.56 -18.40
C ILE A 452 -36.17 2.64 -18.86
N ALA A 453 -35.67 3.68 -19.54
CA ALA A 453 -36.48 4.71 -20.21
C ALA A 453 -37.09 4.17 -21.50
#